data_AF-A0A1E3GFS8-F1
#
_entry.id   AF-A0A1E3GFS8-F1
#
_cell.length_a   1.000
_cell.length_b   1.000
_cell.length_c   1.000
_cell.angle_alpha   90.00
_cell.angle_beta   90.00
_cell.angle_gamma   90.00
#
_symmetry.space_group_name_H-M   'P 1'
#
loop_
_entity.id
_entity.type
_entity.pdbx_description
1 polymer ?
#
loop_
_entity_poly.entity_id
_entity_poly.type
_entity_poly.pdbx_seq_one_letter_code
_entity_poly.pdbx_strand_id
1 'polypeptide(L)'
;MLTAQQQLFVQALEELNLDQVKQLLADGLNPNFIDHDKGPVISVWSDGLFKWWEEVCELYEAGTPLSEEEKQARLAVHLQILEELIQAKVNLHLWDAEEIYGPLWDAASAACAPAVQRLLDEKVDPNSKDEDGMTILSSISDLFFDCDFDEINWSEALDEEKQTLELLRKHGAKMTKELS
;
A
#
# COMPACT_ATOMS: atom_id res chain seq x y z
N MET A 1 -6.67 22.39 -9.49
CA MET A 1 -5.90 23.16 -8.48
C MET A 1 -6.48 22.88 -7.11
N LEU A 2 -5.64 22.42 -6.19
CA LEU A 2 -6.04 22.10 -4.81
C LEU A 2 -6.37 23.35 -4.00
N THR A 3 -7.25 23.20 -3.01
CA THR A 3 -7.47 24.21 -1.97
C THR A 3 -6.30 24.23 -0.98
N ALA A 4 -6.18 25.30 -0.18
CA ALA A 4 -5.16 25.37 0.87
C ALA A 4 -5.29 24.21 1.89
N GLN A 5 -6.50 23.79 2.23
CA GLN A 5 -6.73 22.64 3.12
C GLN A 5 -6.29 21.32 2.46
N GLN A 6 -6.55 21.15 1.17
CA GLN A 6 -6.11 19.96 0.42
C GLN A 6 -4.58 19.89 0.31
N GLN A 7 -3.92 21.03 0.06
CA GLN A 7 -2.45 21.10 0.04
C GLN A 7 -1.85 20.75 1.40
N LEU A 8 -2.40 21.32 2.48
CA LEU A 8 -1.99 20.98 3.84
C LEU A 8 -2.23 19.50 4.18
N PHE A 9 -3.29 18.90 3.63
CA PHE A 9 -3.57 17.49 3.85
C PHE A 9 -2.55 16.59 3.15
N VAL A 10 -2.25 16.86 1.88
CA VAL A 10 -1.20 16.15 1.14
C VAL A 10 0.14 16.25 1.86
N GLN A 11 0.53 17.46 2.29
CA GLN A 11 1.76 17.66 3.06
C GLN A 11 1.75 16.87 4.38
N ALA A 12 0.63 16.85 5.10
CA ALA A 12 0.52 16.12 6.35
C ALA A 12 0.68 14.60 6.17
N LEU A 13 0.23 14.04 5.05
CA LEU A 13 0.46 12.63 4.73
C LEU A 13 1.95 12.35 4.47
N GLU A 14 2.61 13.19 3.67
CA GLU A 14 4.04 13.03 3.35
C GLU A 14 4.95 13.15 4.58
N GLU A 15 4.60 14.04 5.51
CA GLU A 15 5.33 14.26 6.76
C GLU A 15 4.93 13.28 7.87
N LEU A 16 3.99 12.37 7.60
CA LEU A 16 3.40 11.45 8.58
C LEU A 16 2.85 12.18 9.82
N ASN A 17 2.33 13.39 9.61
CA ASN A 17 1.77 14.23 10.67
C ASN A 17 0.33 13.82 10.99
N LEU A 18 0.20 12.76 11.79
CA LEU A 18 -1.08 12.17 12.17
C LEU A 18 -2.04 13.19 12.81
N ASP A 19 -1.54 14.11 13.65
CA ASP A 19 -2.40 15.10 14.32
C ASP A 19 -3.02 16.07 13.31
N GLN A 20 -2.25 16.50 12.30
CA GLN A 20 -2.75 17.38 11.24
C GLN A 20 -3.73 16.65 10.32
N VAL A 21 -3.47 15.37 9.99
CA VAL A 21 -4.40 14.52 9.24
C VAL A 21 -5.74 14.43 9.99
N LYS A 22 -5.72 14.07 11.27
CA LYS A 22 -6.91 13.98 12.13
C LYS A 22 -7.69 15.29 12.17
N GLN A 23 -6.99 16.40 12.39
CA GLN A 23 -7.61 17.71 12.49
C GLN A 23 -8.33 18.09 11.19
N LEU A 24 -7.69 17.91 10.04
CA LEU A 24 -8.27 18.27 8.74
C LEU A 24 -9.49 17.40 8.39
N LEU A 25 -9.45 16.10 8.69
CA LEU A 25 -10.59 15.20 8.50
C LEU A 25 -11.74 15.55 9.46
N ALA A 26 -11.43 15.86 10.73
CA ALA A 26 -12.42 16.30 11.71
C ALA A 26 -13.09 17.63 11.34
N ASP A 27 -12.36 18.52 10.65
CA ASP A 27 -12.89 19.78 10.10
C ASP A 27 -13.76 19.58 8.84
N GLY A 28 -13.94 18.33 8.39
CA GLY A 28 -14.84 17.96 7.31
C GLY A 28 -14.17 17.92 5.93
N LEU A 29 -12.84 17.89 5.86
CA LEU A 29 -12.14 17.66 4.60
C LEU A 29 -12.50 16.28 4.04
N ASN A 30 -13.00 16.24 2.80
CA ASN A 30 -13.22 14.98 2.09
C ASN A 30 -11.89 14.53 1.47
N PRO A 31 -11.34 13.34 1.82
CA PRO A 31 -10.06 12.86 1.28
C PRO A 31 -10.16 12.34 -0.17
N ASN A 32 -11.35 12.33 -0.78
CA ASN A 32 -11.55 11.87 -2.15
C ASN A 32 -11.26 12.97 -3.18
N PHE A 33 -10.01 13.40 -3.25
CA PHE A 33 -9.53 14.31 -4.29
C PHE A 33 -8.23 13.79 -4.91
N ILE A 34 -7.85 14.40 -6.02
CA ILE A 34 -6.66 14.06 -6.79
C ILE A 34 -5.75 15.30 -6.79
N ASP A 35 -4.52 15.11 -6.34
CA ASP A 35 -3.42 16.01 -6.63
C ASP A 35 -2.97 15.76 -8.08
N HIS A 36 -2.70 16.82 -8.84
CA HIS A 36 -2.31 16.66 -10.24
C HIS A 36 -0.89 16.11 -10.42
N ASP A 37 -0.04 16.30 -9.41
CA ASP A 37 1.36 15.88 -9.47
C ASP A 37 1.60 14.55 -8.75
N LYS A 38 0.66 14.12 -7.89
CA LYS A 38 0.81 12.95 -6.99
C LYS A 38 -0.35 11.95 -7.04
N GLY A 39 -1.28 12.16 -7.95
CA GLY A 39 -2.43 11.28 -8.08
C GLY A 39 -3.45 11.38 -6.94
N PRO A 40 -4.25 10.33 -6.72
CA PRO A 40 -5.24 10.30 -5.67
C PRO A 40 -4.59 10.40 -4.28
N VAL A 41 -5.27 11.06 -3.36
CA VAL A 41 -4.76 11.24 -1.99
C VAL A 41 -4.42 9.94 -1.27
N ILE A 42 -5.12 8.85 -1.60
CA ILE A 42 -4.81 7.54 -1.03
C ILE A 42 -3.45 7.00 -1.54
N SER A 43 -3.04 7.34 -2.77
CA SER A 43 -1.71 7.00 -3.30
C SER A 43 -0.59 7.74 -2.55
N VAL A 44 -0.82 8.99 -2.14
CA VAL A 44 0.14 9.73 -1.27
C VAL A 44 0.37 9.01 0.06
N TRP A 45 -0.64 8.32 0.60
CA TRP A 45 -0.45 7.46 1.77
C TRP A 45 0.34 6.19 1.42
N SER A 46 0.03 5.54 0.29
CA SER A 46 0.77 4.39 -0.23
C SER A 46 2.27 4.69 -0.44
N ASP A 47 2.63 5.88 -0.92
CA ASP A 47 4.02 6.34 -1.06
C ASP A 47 4.80 6.27 0.25
N GLY A 48 4.12 6.53 1.36
CA GLY A 48 4.69 6.36 2.68
C GLY A 48 5.07 4.91 2.99
N LEU A 49 4.26 3.95 2.54
CA LEU A 49 4.56 2.52 2.73
C LEU A 49 5.77 2.09 1.91
N PHE A 50 5.95 2.60 0.69
CA PHE A 50 7.14 2.32 -0.11
C PHE A 50 8.41 2.81 0.58
N LYS A 51 8.41 4.03 1.13
CA LYS A 51 9.55 4.56 1.90
C LYS A 51 9.86 3.70 3.13
N TRP A 52 8.83 3.24 3.84
CA TRP A 52 9.00 2.32 4.97
C TRP A 52 9.61 0.99 4.52
N TRP A 53 9.13 0.42 3.42
CA TRP A 53 9.62 -0.85 2.89
C TRP A 53 11.05 -0.76 2.36
N GLU A 54 11.37 0.31 1.63
CA GLU A 54 12.73 0.61 1.16
C GLU A 54 13.72 0.64 2.33
N GLU A 55 13.38 1.31 3.43
CA GLU A 55 14.23 1.35 4.62
C GLU A 55 14.42 -0.05 5.25
N VAL A 56 13.38 -0.89 5.28
CA VAL A 56 13.47 -2.27 5.76
C VAL A 56 14.44 -3.09 4.90
N CYS A 57 14.29 -3.01 3.58
CA CYS A 57 15.15 -3.70 2.62
C CYS A 57 16.61 -3.23 2.71
N GLU A 58 16.84 -1.91 2.72
CA GLU A 58 18.19 -1.34 2.81
C GLU A 58 18.92 -1.80 4.08
N LEU A 59 18.23 -1.82 5.22
CA LEU A 59 18.81 -2.26 6.50
C LEU A 59 19.05 -3.77 6.54
N TYR A 60 18.19 -4.55 5.88
CA TYR A 60 18.40 -5.98 5.69
C TYR A 60 19.66 -6.24 4.85
N GLU A 61 19.79 -5.58 3.69
CA GLU A 61 20.94 -5.70 2.80
C GLU A 61 22.26 -5.22 3.45
N ALA A 62 22.19 -4.19 4.29
CA ALA A 62 23.32 -3.71 5.07
C ALA A 62 23.77 -4.67 6.19
N GLY A 63 23.03 -5.77 6.43
CA GLY A 63 23.31 -6.73 7.48
C GLY A 63 22.95 -6.25 8.89
N THR A 64 22.12 -5.21 8.99
CA THR A 64 21.58 -4.65 10.23
C THR A 64 20.05 -4.60 10.19
N PRO A 65 19.37 -5.74 9.99
CA PRO A 65 17.92 -5.75 9.86
C PRO A 65 17.25 -5.23 11.14
N LEU A 66 16.13 -4.54 10.96
CA LEU A 66 15.29 -4.09 12.07
C LEU A 66 14.68 -5.28 12.81
N SER A 67 14.51 -5.13 14.13
CA SER A 67 13.69 -6.06 14.90
C SER A 67 12.21 -5.94 14.52
N GLU A 68 11.40 -6.94 14.84
CA GLU A 68 9.94 -6.87 14.63
C GLU A 68 9.31 -5.68 15.35
N GLU A 69 9.76 -5.39 16.57
CA GLU A 69 9.28 -4.26 17.35
C GLU A 69 9.64 -2.92 16.70
N GLU A 70 10.83 -2.81 16.11
CA GLU A 70 11.27 -1.61 15.40
C GLU A 70 10.48 -1.41 14.10
N LYS A 71 10.26 -2.49 13.33
CA LYS A 71 9.42 -2.47 12.12
C LYS A 71 8.01 -2.02 12.46
N GLN A 72 7.40 -2.61 13.49
CA GLN A 72 6.06 -2.25 13.96
C GLN A 72 5.99 -0.80 14.45
N ALA A 73 6.98 -0.34 15.19
CA ALA A 73 7.01 1.04 15.70
C ALA A 73 7.07 2.06 14.56
N ARG A 74 7.87 1.79 13.51
CA ARG A 74 7.98 2.66 12.32
C ARG A 74 6.71 2.62 11.47
N LEU A 75 6.12 1.45 11.31
CA LEU A 75 4.89 1.26 10.55
C LEU A 75 3.64 1.84 11.23
N ALA A 76 3.65 1.97 12.56
CA ALA A 76 2.48 2.34 13.36
C ALA A 76 1.77 3.62 12.87
N VAL A 77 2.52 4.66 12.51
CA VAL A 77 1.94 5.93 12.05
C VAL A 77 1.23 5.78 10.71
N HIS A 78 1.75 4.96 9.79
CA HIS A 78 1.11 4.69 8.50
C HIS A 78 -0.23 3.98 8.69
N LEU A 79 -0.30 3.01 9.61
CA LEU A 79 -1.54 2.29 9.91
C LEU A 79 -2.56 3.18 10.63
N GLN A 80 -2.10 4.07 11.49
CA GLN A 80 -2.98 5.07 12.12
C GLN A 80 -3.56 6.03 11.09
N ILE A 81 -2.75 6.53 10.15
CA ILE A 81 -3.23 7.37 9.05
C ILE A 81 -4.22 6.62 8.17
N LEU A 82 -3.95 5.36 7.81
CA LEU A 82 -4.88 4.52 7.04
C LEU A 82 -6.24 4.44 7.73
N GLU A 83 -6.26 4.22 9.04
CA GLU A 83 -7.51 4.11 9.79
C GLU A 83 -8.29 5.43 9.80
N GLU A 84 -7.62 6.58 9.95
CA GLU A 84 -8.29 7.88 9.83
C GLU A 84 -8.87 8.12 8.43
N LEU A 85 -8.13 7.72 7.38
CA LEU A 85 -8.60 7.81 5.99
C LEU A 85 -9.84 6.92 5.75
N ILE A 86 -9.83 5.69 6.27
CA ILE A 86 -10.97 4.77 6.16
C ILE A 86 -12.19 5.32 6.92
N GLN A 87 -12.00 5.84 8.13
CA GLN A 87 -13.08 6.47 8.90
C GLN A 87 -13.68 7.68 8.17
N ALA A 88 -12.83 8.44 7.46
CA ALA A 88 -13.25 9.54 6.60
C ALA A 88 -13.82 9.09 5.24
N LYS A 89 -13.99 7.78 5.01
CA LYS A 89 -14.54 7.18 3.79
C LYS A 89 -13.74 7.54 2.55
N VAL A 90 -12.41 7.50 2.66
CA VAL A 90 -11.55 7.50 1.48
C VAL A 90 -11.95 6.36 0.55
N ASN A 91 -11.88 6.59 -0.75
CA ASN A 91 -12.17 5.59 -1.75
C ASN A 91 -10.89 4.77 -2.00
N LEU A 92 -10.91 3.53 -1.52
CA LEU A 92 -9.83 2.55 -1.64
C LEU A 92 -9.71 1.93 -3.05
N HIS A 93 -10.48 2.45 -4.00
CA HIS A 93 -10.46 2.04 -5.41
C HIS A 93 -10.08 3.21 -6.33
N LEU A 94 -9.60 4.34 -5.78
CA LEU A 94 -9.03 5.39 -6.60
C LEU A 94 -7.61 5.03 -6.99
N TRP A 95 -7.32 5.24 -8.27
CA TRP A 95 -6.02 5.25 -8.92
C TRP A 95 -6.09 6.35 -10.00
N ASP A 96 -4.97 6.92 -10.44
CA ASP A 96 -5.01 7.94 -11.51
C ASP A 96 -4.84 7.33 -12.90
N ALA A 97 -4.71 8.17 -13.93
CA ALA A 97 -4.60 7.68 -15.30
C ALA A 97 -3.18 7.22 -15.65
N GLU A 98 -2.18 7.54 -14.82
CA GLU A 98 -0.77 7.20 -14.96
C GLU A 98 -0.39 6.00 -14.06
N GLU A 99 -1.09 5.81 -12.94
CA GLU A 99 -1.01 4.68 -12.02
C GLU A 99 -2.35 3.92 -12.01
N ILE A 100 -2.37 2.68 -12.51
CA ILE A 100 -3.55 1.80 -12.50
C ILE A 100 -3.58 0.94 -11.23
N TYR A 101 -2.66 1.18 -10.31
CA TYR A 101 -2.50 0.42 -9.08
C TYR A 101 -3.33 1.07 -7.97
N GLY A 102 -4.16 0.26 -7.33
CA GLY A 102 -4.93 0.68 -6.18
C GLY A 102 -4.16 0.50 -4.87
N PRO A 103 -4.65 1.07 -3.76
CA PRO A 103 -3.99 1.00 -2.44
C PRO A 103 -3.64 -0.42 -1.97
N LEU A 104 -4.44 -1.43 -2.33
CA LEU A 104 -4.15 -2.83 -2.01
C LEU A 104 -2.92 -3.35 -2.76
N TRP A 105 -2.74 -2.93 -4.00
CA TRP A 105 -1.60 -3.29 -4.82
C TRP A 105 -0.33 -2.64 -4.27
N ASP A 106 -0.37 -1.35 -3.94
CA ASP A 106 0.78 -0.64 -3.38
C ASP A 106 1.21 -1.23 -2.05
N ALA A 107 0.24 -1.47 -1.14
CA ALA A 107 0.51 -2.09 0.15
C ALA A 107 1.09 -3.50 0.00
N ALA A 108 0.64 -4.26 -1.01
CA ALA A 108 1.18 -5.57 -1.30
C ALA A 108 2.59 -5.51 -1.88
N SER A 109 2.87 -4.55 -2.77
CA SER A 109 4.18 -4.31 -3.38
C SER A 109 5.21 -3.80 -2.35
N ALA A 110 4.75 -3.11 -1.31
CA ALA A 110 5.56 -2.72 -0.16
C ALA A 110 5.68 -3.83 0.92
N ALA A 111 5.29 -5.06 0.61
CA ALA A 111 5.26 -6.21 1.52
C ALA A 111 4.58 -5.93 2.89
N CYS A 112 3.63 -5.00 2.92
CA CYS A 112 3.03 -4.49 4.15
C CYS A 112 1.80 -5.31 4.54
N ALA A 113 2.03 -6.53 5.04
CA ALA A 113 0.96 -7.44 5.46
C ALA A 113 -0.10 -6.80 6.39
N PRO A 114 0.23 -5.92 7.36
CA PRO A 114 -0.79 -5.25 8.17
C PRO A 114 -1.70 -4.31 7.38
N ALA A 115 -1.16 -3.54 6.43
CA ALA A 115 -1.96 -2.67 5.57
C ALA A 115 -2.81 -3.49 4.59
N VAL A 116 -2.23 -4.54 3.99
CA VAL A 116 -2.95 -5.49 3.13
C VAL A 116 -4.13 -6.13 3.87
N GLN A 117 -3.93 -6.61 5.10
CA GLN A 117 -5.02 -7.17 5.91
C GLN A 117 -6.14 -6.15 6.12
N ARG A 118 -5.77 -4.91 6.50
CA ARG A 118 -6.74 -3.85 6.76
C ARG A 118 -7.56 -3.49 5.53
N LEU A 119 -6.95 -3.44 4.35
CA LEU A 119 -7.61 -3.16 3.07
C LEU A 119 -8.52 -4.31 2.61
N LEU A 120 -8.09 -5.56 2.81
CA LEU A 120 -8.93 -6.74 2.55
C LEU A 120 -10.13 -6.83 3.50
N ASP A 121 -10.00 -6.34 4.73
CA ASP A 121 -11.10 -6.23 5.67
C ASP A 121 -12.19 -5.26 5.17
N GLU A 122 -11.80 -4.19 4.46
CA GLU A 122 -12.69 -3.28 3.72
C GLU A 122 -13.22 -3.84 2.39
N LYS A 123 -12.96 -5.12 2.09
CA LYS A 123 -13.46 -5.83 0.91
C LYS A 123 -12.94 -5.29 -0.42
N VAL A 124 -11.74 -4.71 -0.44
CA VAL A 124 -11.03 -4.43 -1.68
C VAL A 124 -10.76 -5.76 -2.41
N ASP A 125 -11.09 -5.84 -3.70
CA ASP A 125 -10.98 -7.07 -4.50
C ASP A 125 -9.49 -7.41 -4.78
N PRO A 126 -8.97 -8.52 -4.24
CA PRO A 126 -7.58 -8.92 -4.44
C PRO A 126 -7.29 -9.46 -5.85
N ASN A 127 -8.32 -9.64 -6.70
CA ASN A 127 -8.18 -10.11 -8.08
C ASN A 127 -8.37 -9.00 -9.11
N SER A 128 -8.33 -7.74 -8.67
CA SER A 128 -8.24 -6.59 -9.58
C SER A 128 -7.03 -6.75 -10.50
N LYS A 129 -7.18 -6.30 -11.76
CA LYS A 129 -6.16 -6.43 -12.80
C LYS A 129 -5.59 -5.08 -13.21
N ASP A 130 -4.31 -5.05 -13.53
CA ASP A 130 -3.66 -3.90 -14.17
C ASP A 130 -3.96 -3.82 -15.69
N GLU A 131 -3.29 -2.90 -16.39
CA GLU A 131 -3.41 -2.72 -17.84
C GLU A 131 -2.90 -3.90 -18.67
N ASP A 132 -1.92 -4.63 -18.16
CA ASP A 132 -1.39 -5.84 -18.77
C ASP A 132 -2.28 -7.06 -18.49
N GLY A 133 -3.34 -6.87 -17.70
CA GLY A 133 -4.30 -7.90 -17.31
C GLY A 133 -3.78 -8.83 -16.22
N MET A 134 -2.70 -8.47 -15.54
CA MET A 134 -2.13 -9.20 -14.41
C MET A 134 -2.92 -8.90 -13.15
N THR A 135 -3.18 -9.93 -12.34
CA THR A 135 -3.67 -9.73 -10.97
C THR A 135 -2.57 -9.17 -10.07
N ILE A 136 -2.96 -8.60 -8.93
CA ILE A 136 -2.03 -8.16 -7.88
C ILE A 136 -0.98 -9.25 -7.59
N LEU A 137 -1.43 -10.50 -7.41
CA LEU A 137 -0.54 -11.61 -7.07
C LEU A 137 0.48 -11.90 -8.18
N SER A 138 0.07 -11.86 -9.45
CA SER A 138 0.99 -12.05 -10.58
C SER A 138 2.03 -10.95 -10.67
N SER A 139 1.59 -9.69 -10.60
CA SER A 139 2.50 -8.56 -10.77
C SER A 139 3.50 -8.43 -9.63
N ILE A 140 3.07 -8.54 -8.36
CA ILE A 140 4.02 -8.43 -7.25
C ILE A 140 5.00 -9.61 -7.20
N SER A 141 4.62 -10.78 -7.74
CA SER A 141 5.55 -11.90 -7.83
C SER A 141 6.63 -11.66 -8.89
N ASP A 142 6.25 -11.08 -10.04
CA ASP A 142 7.19 -10.62 -11.07
C ASP A 142 8.11 -9.50 -10.55
N LEU A 143 7.60 -8.65 -9.66
CA LEU A 143 8.38 -7.60 -8.99
C LEU A 143 9.36 -8.16 -7.95
N PHE A 144 8.94 -9.09 -7.11
CA PHE A 144 9.73 -9.60 -5.99
C PHE A 144 10.79 -10.61 -6.40
N PHE A 145 10.55 -11.37 -7.48
CA PHE A 145 11.35 -12.55 -7.79
C PHE A 145 11.83 -12.53 -9.24
N ASP A 146 13.09 -12.91 -9.45
CA ASP A 146 13.59 -13.31 -10.77
C ASP A 146 13.19 -14.78 -11.02
N CYS A 147 11.90 -15.02 -11.25
CA CYS A 147 11.35 -16.36 -11.52
C CYS A 147 10.56 -16.42 -12.84
N ASP A 148 10.16 -17.63 -13.24
CA ASP A 148 9.27 -17.79 -14.40
C ASP A 148 7.96 -17.01 -14.17
N PHE A 149 7.43 -16.43 -15.25
CA PHE A 149 6.22 -15.61 -15.20
C PHE A 149 5.09 -16.34 -14.47
N ASP A 150 4.44 -15.60 -13.58
CA ASP A 150 3.26 -16.06 -12.84
C ASP A 150 3.55 -17.20 -11.85
N GLU A 151 4.74 -17.21 -11.24
CA GLU A 151 5.17 -18.11 -10.16
C GLU A 151 5.63 -17.35 -8.90
N ILE A 152 5.74 -18.03 -7.76
CA ILE A 152 6.23 -17.45 -6.49
C ILE A 152 7.48 -18.21 -6.05
N ASN A 153 8.61 -17.51 -5.88
CA ASN A 153 9.85 -18.10 -5.36
C ASN A 153 9.96 -17.95 -3.83
N TRP A 154 9.34 -18.87 -3.09
CA TRP A 154 9.33 -18.84 -1.62
C TRP A 154 10.70 -18.97 -0.95
N SER A 155 11.74 -19.43 -1.67
CA SER A 155 13.09 -19.57 -1.08
C SER A 155 13.87 -18.26 -1.01
N GLU A 156 13.46 -17.25 -1.76
CA GLU A 156 14.14 -15.96 -1.85
C GLU A 156 13.35 -14.82 -1.20
N ALA A 157 12.09 -15.09 -0.81
CA ALA A 157 11.23 -14.11 -0.16
C ALA A 157 11.69 -13.75 1.26
N LEU A 158 11.68 -12.45 1.56
CA LEU A 158 11.71 -11.97 2.94
C LEU A 158 10.44 -12.42 3.69
N ASP A 159 10.51 -12.45 5.02
CA ASP A 159 9.40 -12.90 5.85
C ASP A 159 8.13 -12.06 5.62
N GLU A 160 8.27 -10.77 5.34
CA GLU A 160 7.19 -9.82 5.04
C GLU A 160 6.53 -10.08 3.68
N GLU A 161 7.32 -10.34 2.64
CA GLU A 161 6.83 -10.68 1.30
C GLU A 161 6.05 -11.98 1.36
N LYS A 162 6.61 -12.99 2.05
CA LYS A 162 5.97 -14.28 2.27
C LYS A 162 4.63 -14.12 3.00
N GLN A 163 4.62 -13.38 4.10
CA GLN A 163 3.39 -13.11 4.86
C GLN A 163 2.34 -12.41 3.99
N THR A 164 2.75 -11.44 3.18
CA THR A 164 1.87 -10.69 2.28
C THR A 164 1.25 -11.60 1.21
N LEU A 165 2.07 -12.42 0.55
CA LEU A 165 1.62 -13.37 -0.47
C LEU A 165 0.67 -14.44 0.10
N GLU A 166 1.02 -15.01 1.26
CA GLU A 166 0.15 -15.98 1.97
C GLU A 166 -1.18 -15.34 2.40
N LEU A 167 -1.14 -14.09 2.85
CA LEU A 167 -2.31 -13.33 3.26
C LEU A 167 -3.26 -13.05 2.10
N LEU A 168 -2.74 -12.60 0.96
CA LEU A 168 -3.51 -12.40 -0.27
C LEU A 168 -4.16 -13.71 -0.71
N ARG A 169 -3.39 -14.80 -0.75
CA ARG A 169 -3.90 -16.15 -1.07
C ARG A 169 -5.03 -16.59 -0.15
N LYS A 170 -4.89 -16.37 1.16
CA LYS A 170 -5.92 -16.67 2.16
C LYS A 170 -7.22 -15.90 1.92
N HIS A 171 -7.14 -14.70 1.34
CA HIS A 171 -8.29 -13.88 0.96
C HIS A 171 -8.79 -14.13 -0.46
N GLY A 172 -8.32 -15.20 -1.11
CA GLY A 172 -8.80 -15.62 -2.42
C GLY A 172 -8.14 -14.88 -3.59
N ALA A 173 -7.01 -14.21 -3.37
CA ALA A 173 -6.17 -13.74 -4.46
C ALA A 173 -5.68 -14.94 -5.29
N LYS A 174 -5.68 -14.75 -6.60
CA LYS A 174 -5.26 -15.74 -7.58
C LYS A 174 -4.23 -15.13 -8.51
N MET A 175 -3.34 -15.96 -9.01
CA MET A 175 -2.52 -15.64 -10.17
C MET A 175 -3.42 -15.50 -11.40
N THR A 176 -2.92 -14.79 -12.39
CA THR A 176 -3.61 -14.55 -13.66
C THR A 176 -3.91 -15.86 -14.37
N LYS A 177 -2.99 -16.85 -14.36
CA LYS A 177 -3.21 -18.20 -14.93
C LYS A 177 -4.28 -19.03 -14.21
N GLU A 178 -4.69 -18.63 -13.01
CA GLU A 178 -5.74 -19.33 -12.25
C GLU A 178 -7.14 -18.73 -12.49
N LEU A 179 -7.21 -17.65 -13.28
CA LEU A 179 -8.44 -16.97 -13.69
C LEU A 179 -8.78 -17.16 -15.18
N SER A 180 -7.90 -17.82 -15.95
CA SER A 180 -8.05 -18.11 -17.37
C SER A 180 -8.79 -19.41 -17.68
#